data_AF-A0A3D1CQD7-F1
#
_entry.id   AF-A0A3D1CQD7-F1
#
_cell.length_a   1.000
_cell.length_b   1.000
_cell.length_c   1.000
_cell.angle_alpha   90.00
_cell.angle_beta   90.00
_cell.angle_gamma   90.00
#
_symmetry.space_group_name_H-M   'P 1'
#
loop_
_entity.id
_entity.type
_entity.pdbx_description
1 polymer ?
#
loop_
_entity_poly.entity_id
_entity_poly.type
_entity_poly.pdbx_seq_one_letter_code
_entity_poly.pdbx_strand_id
1 'polypeptide(L)'
;MAISLNTIQAAFGARKTVQRNGRGLGRKGTTAGRGQKGQTSRSGVGNLKRLGMRKLILSTPKLRGFRSFAPKAVVVNLADIGRMYIAGEMVTPKTLLNKSLITTTKVPVKVLGQGDIAVAVVVKGCLVSESAVAKIVAAGGKVE
;
A
#
# COMPACT_ATOMS: atom_id res chain seq x y z
N MET A 1 -39.31 -14.76 4.17
CA MET A 1 -39.27 -15.35 2.81
C MET A 1 -38.20 -16.41 2.81
N ALA A 2 -38.52 -17.64 2.40
CA ALA A 2 -37.54 -18.71 2.30
C ALA A 2 -36.59 -18.44 1.13
N ILE A 3 -35.29 -18.74 1.31
CA ILE A 3 -34.30 -18.62 0.24
C ILE A 3 -34.41 -19.87 -0.65
N SER A 4 -34.91 -19.67 -1.86
CA SER A 4 -34.96 -20.68 -2.94
C SER A 4 -34.23 -20.18 -4.17
N LEU A 5 -33.84 -21.08 -5.08
CA LEU A 5 -33.00 -20.74 -6.25
C LEU A 5 -33.53 -19.57 -7.09
N ASN A 6 -34.86 -19.41 -7.18
CA ASN A 6 -35.54 -18.34 -7.89
C ASN A 6 -35.52 -16.97 -7.17
N THR A 7 -35.20 -16.93 -5.88
CA THR A 7 -35.14 -15.70 -5.07
C THR A 7 -33.74 -15.11 -4.93
N ILE A 8 -32.70 -15.86 -5.32
CA ILE A 8 -31.31 -15.39 -5.24
C ILE A 8 -31.04 -14.44 -6.41
N GLN A 9 -30.70 -13.20 -6.10
CA GLN A 9 -30.33 -12.18 -7.07
C GLN A 9 -29.00 -11.52 -6.68
N ALA A 10 -28.27 -11.05 -7.69
CA ALA A 10 -27.05 -10.29 -7.44
C ALA A 10 -27.41 -8.94 -6.80
N ALA A 11 -26.55 -8.45 -5.90
CA ALA A 11 -26.71 -7.11 -5.33
C ALA A 11 -26.79 -6.05 -6.44
N PHE A 12 -27.52 -4.96 -6.16
CA PHE A 12 -27.68 -3.87 -7.12
C PHE A 12 -26.32 -3.35 -7.60
N GLY A 13 -26.11 -3.34 -8.92
CA GLY A 13 -24.85 -2.90 -9.53
C GLY A 13 -23.72 -3.93 -9.59
N ALA A 14 -23.88 -5.12 -8.99
CA ALA A 14 -22.86 -6.18 -9.02
C ALA A 14 -22.63 -6.75 -10.44
N ARG A 15 -23.69 -6.80 -11.27
CA ARG A 15 -23.59 -7.17 -12.69
C ARG A 15 -23.88 -5.97 -13.57
N LYS A 16 -22.91 -5.60 -14.41
CA LYS A 16 -23.06 -4.55 -15.43
C LYS A 16 -23.20 -5.18 -16.81
N THR A 17 -24.08 -4.63 -17.64
CA THR A 17 -24.25 -5.08 -19.02
C THR A 17 -23.01 -4.73 -19.84
N VAL A 18 -22.42 -5.73 -20.52
CA VAL A 18 -21.25 -5.52 -21.38
C VAL A 18 -21.66 -4.83 -22.68
N GLN A 19 -20.91 -3.82 -23.09
CA GLN A 19 -21.12 -3.16 -24.36
C GLN A 19 -20.60 -4.01 -25.52
N ARG A 20 -21.49 -4.48 -26.38
CA ARG A 20 -21.15 -5.27 -27.58
C ARG A 20 -20.82 -4.34 -28.74
N ASN A 21 -19.58 -4.37 -29.21
CA ASN A 21 -19.10 -3.52 -30.31
C ASN A 21 -19.52 -4.05 -31.68
N GLY A 22 -19.72 -3.16 -32.65
CA GLY A 22 -20.10 -3.46 -34.04
C GLY A 22 -21.52 -4.00 -34.20
N ARG A 23 -22.49 -3.53 -33.40
CA ARG A 23 -23.89 -3.99 -33.43
C ARG A 23 -24.84 -2.80 -33.49
N GLY A 24 -25.13 -2.35 -34.73
CA GLY A 24 -26.05 -1.24 -35.00
C GLY A 24 -25.50 0.14 -34.63
N LEU A 25 -26.09 1.19 -35.21
CA LEU A 25 -25.67 2.59 -35.04
C LEU A 25 -25.88 3.11 -33.61
N GLY A 26 -26.94 2.70 -32.91
CA GLY A 26 -27.30 3.17 -31.57
C GLY A 26 -26.40 2.69 -30.41
N ARG A 27 -25.33 1.94 -30.68
CA ARG A 27 -24.35 1.52 -29.67
C ARG A 27 -22.92 1.79 -30.15
N LYS A 28 -22.12 0.76 -30.42
CA LYS A 28 -20.75 0.90 -30.93
C LYS A 28 -20.75 0.52 -32.41
N GLY A 29 -21.45 1.32 -33.23
CA GLY A 29 -21.75 1.09 -34.63
C GLY A 29 -20.55 1.14 -35.58
N THR A 30 -20.69 1.87 -36.69
CA THR A 30 -19.82 1.90 -37.88
C THR A 30 -18.31 1.73 -37.63
N THR A 31 -17.72 2.52 -36.73
CA THR A 31 -16.28 2.48 -36.44
C THR A 31 -15.93 1.76 -35.14
N ALA A 32 -16.93 1.22 -34.42
CA ALA A 32 -16.79 0.60 -33.11
C ALA A 32 -16.03 1.46 -32.06
N GLY A 33 -15.99 2.78 -32.24
CA GLY A 33 -15.23 3.72 -31.40
C GLY A 33 -13.75 3.86 -31.76
N ARG A 34 -13.30 3.33 -32.91
CA ARG A 34 -11.90 3.38 -33.36
C ARG A 34 -11.57 4.53 -34.32
N GLY A 35 -12.57 5.33 -34.71
CA GLY A 35 -12.41 6.34 -35.76
C GLY A 35 -12.33 5.74 -37.17
N GLN A 36 -11.92 6.55 -38.16
CA GLN A 36 -11.98 6.17 -39.58
C GLN A 36 -10.76 5.31 -39.99
N LYS A 37 -9.62 5.95 -40.25
CA LYS A 37 -8.38 5.33 -40.73
C LYS A 37 -7.23 5.67 -39.77
N GLY A 38 -6.07 5.06 -40.02
CA GLY A 38 -4.87 5.26 -39.22
C GLY A 38 -4.45 3.99 -38.49
N GLN A 39 -3.26 4.05 -37.90
CA GLN A 39 -2.64 2.87 -37.29
C GLN A 39 -3.48 2.33 -36.12
N THR A 40 -4.11 3.20 -35.32
CA THR A 40 -4.94 2.82 -34.16
C THR A 40 -6.28 2.19 -34.52
N SER A 41 -6.77 2.34 -35.77
CA SER A 41 -8.03 1.73 -36.19
C SER A 41 -7.86 0.30 -36.74
N ARG A 42 -6.63 -0.09 -37.08
CA ARG A 42 -6.28 -1.44 -37.58
C ARG A 42 -6.03 -2.43 -36.43
N SER A 43 -6.23 -3.72 -36.71
CA SER A 43 -5.94 -4.80 -35.77
C SER A 43 -4.44 -4.96 -35.55
N GLY A 44 -4.04 -5.41 -34.36
CA GLY A 44 -2.65 -5.76 -34.04
C GLY A 44 -1.75 -4.56 -33.68
N VAL A 45 -2.23 -3.33 -33.82
CA VAL A 45 -1.45 -2.13 -33.46
C VAL A 45 -1.65 -1.79 -31.99
N GLY A 46 -0.57 -1.79 -31.21
CA GLY A 46 -0.52 -1.36 -29.82
C GLY A 46 0.80 -0.65 -29.50
N ASN A 47 0.87 0.05 -28.36
CA ASN A 47 2.09 0.69 -27.84
C ASN A 47 2.74 1.77 -28.74
N LEU A 48 1.96 2.52 -29.51
CA LEU A 48 2.44 3.66 -30.32
C LEU A 48 3.23 4.71 -29.54
N LYS A 49 2.86 4.95 -28.28
CA LYS A 49 3.59 5.85 -27.37
C LYS A 49 5.06 5.45 -27.18
N ARG A 50 5.41 4.16 -27.38
CA ARG A 50 6.77 3.63 -27.14
C ARG A 50 7.80 4.15 -28.16
N LEU A 51 7.36 4.56 -29.36
CA LEU A 51 8.24 5.15 -30.39
C LEU A 51 8.86 6.49 -29.94
N GLY A 52 8.12 7.29 -29.17
CA GLY A 52 8.63 8.53 -28.55
C GLY A 52 9.35 8.30 -27.22
N MET A 53 8.99 7.23 -26.48
CA MET A 53 9.60 6.91 -25.18
C MET A 53 11.09 6.56 -25.27
N ARG A 54 11.57 6.04 -26.41
CA ARG A 54 13.00 5.74 -26.59
C ARG A 54 13.86 7.00 -26.39
N LYS A 55 13.43 8.14 -26.92
CA LYS A 55 14.14 9.42 -26.75
C LYS A 55 14.18 9.83 -25.27
N LEU A 56 13.06 9.71 -24.56
CA LEU A 56 12.93 10.09 -23.15
C LEU A 56 13.75 9.17 -22.23
N ILE A 57 13.75 7.87 -22.49
CA ILE A 57 14.54 6.89 -21.73
C ILE A 57 16.03 7.10 -21.96
N LEU A 58 16.45 7.44 -23.19
CA LEU A 58 17.86 7.72 -23.50
C LEU A 58 18.33 9.09 -23.02
N SER A 59 17.46 10.10 -23.00
CA SER A 59 17.80 11.44 -22.50
C SER A 59 17.87 11.50 -20.97
N THR A 60 17.14 10.62 -20.29
CA THR A 60 17.15 10.58 -18.82
C THR A 60 18.32 9.74 -18.35
N PRO A 61 19.28 10.29 -17.58
CA PRO A 61 20.38 9.50 -17.05
C PRO A 61 19.83 8.41 -16.12
N LYS A 62 20.54 7.28 -16.05
CA LYS A 62 20.19 6.21 -15.10
C LYS A 62 20.33 6.75 -13.67
N LEU A 63 19.38 6.37 -12.80
CA LEU A 63 19.48 6.67 -11.38
C LEU A 63 20.80 6.14 -10.83
N ARG A 64 21.49 6.97 -10.04
CA ARG A 64 22.78 6.62 -9.45
C ARG A 64 22.60 5.51 -8.40
N GLY A 65 23.63 4.67 -8.25
CA GLY A 65 23.72 3.65 -7.20
C GLY A 65 23.06 2.32 -7.54
N PHE A 66 22.85 1.50 -6.51
CA PHE A 66 22.27 0.17 -6.61
C PHE A 66 21.18 -0.02 -5.52
N ARG A 67 20.30 -1.00 -5.73
CA ARG A 67 19.31 -1.37 -4.71
C ARG A 67 19.97 -2.30 -3.69
N SER A 68 20.12 -1.84 -2.44
CA SER A 68 20.62 -2.68 -1.35
C SER A 68 19.70 -3.89 -1.10
N PHE A 69 20.30 -5.04 -0.81
CA PHE A 69 19.61 -6.26 -0.39
C PHE A 69 19.24 -6.26 1.10
N ALA A 70 19.77 -5.32 1.88
CA ALA A 70 19.46 -5.23 3.31
C ALA A 70 17.97 -4.90 3.52
N PRO A 71 17.27 -5.62 4.41
CA PRO A 71 15.87 -5.35 4.68
C PRO A 71 15.71 -4.00 5.37
N LYS A 72 14.75 -3.20 4.90
CA LYS A 72 14.40 -1.91 5.53
C LYS A 72 13.63 -2.15 6.81
N ALA A 73 13.99 -1.46 7.89
CA ALA A 73 13.28 -1.59 9.15
C ALA A 73 11.81 -1.18 9.05
N VAL A 74 10.93 -1.90 9.74
CA VAL A 74 9.52 -1.54 9.90
C VAL A 74 9.42 -0.41 10.91
N VAL A 75 8.71 0.65 10.57
CA VAL A 75 8.58 1.85 11.39
C VAL A 75 7.34 1.72 12.29
N VAL A 76 7.51 2.05 13.57
CA VAL A 76 6.41 2.18 14.54
C VAL A 76 6.54 3.52 15.25
N ASN A 77 5.46 4.28 15.36
CA ASN A 77 5.46 5.59 16.00
C ASN A 77 5.00 5.52 17.46
N LEU A 78 5.45 6.47 18.28
CA LEU A 78 5.01 6.58 19.68
C LEU A 78 3.49 6.79 19.81
N ALA A 79 2.86 7.48 18.86
CA ALA A 79 1.40 7.66 18.84
C ALA A 79 0.64 6.31 18.84
N ASP A 80 1.13 5.33 18.08
CA ASP A 80 0.47 4.02 17.98
C ASP A 80 0.74 3.18 19.23
N ILE A 81 1.95 3.30 19.79
CA ILE A 81 2.30 2.65 21.06
C ILE A 81 1.44 3.21 22.20
N GLY A 82 1.28 4.53 22.28
CA GLY A 82 0.46 5.17 23.32
C GLY A 82 -1.01 4.81 23.28
N ARG A 83 -1.55 4.41 22.12
CA ARG A 83 -2.95 3.95 21.99
C ARG A 83 -3.12 2.48 22.36
N MET A 84 -2.12 1.66 22.08
CA MET A 84 -2.27 0.20 22.11
C MET A 84 -1.64 -0.44 23.34
N TYR A 85 -0.77 0.26 24.08
CA TYR A 85 -0.05 -0.27 25.25
C TYR A 85 -0.49 0.38 26.56
N ILE A 86 -0.41 -0.41 27.62
CA ILE A 86 -0.70 0.01 29.00
C ILE A 86 0.64 0.21 29.75
N ALA A 87 0.61 0.95 30.87
CA ALA A 87 1.80 1.23 31.67
C ALA A 87 2.48 -0.05 32.16
N GLY A 88 3.80 -0.12 32.04
CA GLY A 88 4.64 -1.25 32.40
C GLY A 88 4.72 -2.36 31.35
N GLU A 89 4.00 -2.22 30.23
CA GLU A 89 3.99 -3.26 29.21
C GLU A 89 5.26 -3.25 28.34
N MET A 90 5.72 -4.45 27.96
CA MET A 90 6.92 -4.64 27.15
C MET A 90 6.63 -4.46 25.66
N VAL A 91 7.31 -3.54 25.01
CA VAL A 91 7.29 -3.33 23.57
C VAL A 91 8.43 -4.14 22.95
N THR A 92 8.11 -5.35 22.53
CA THR A 92 8.98 -6.26 21.77
C THR A 92 8.41 -6.54 20.38
N PRO A 93 9.22 -6.98 19.38
CA PRO A 93 8.71 -7.36 18.07
C PRO A 93 7.58 -8.41 18.13
N LYS A 94 7.60 -9.32 19.12
CA LYS A 94 6.52 -10.30 19.32
C LYS A 94 5.22 -9.65 19.78
N THR A 95 5.28 -8.76 20.77
CA THR A 95 4.09 -8.04 21.27
C THR A 95 3.49 -7.12 20.21
N LEU A 96 4.34 -6.47 19.39
CA LEU A 96 3.91 -5.63 18.28
C LEU A 96 3.16 -6.45 17.22
N LEU A 97 3.61 -7.68 16.95
CA LEU A 97 2.93 -8.59 16.04
C LEU A 97 1.56 -9.01 16.59
N ASN A 98 1.50 -9.39 17.87
CA ASN A 98 0.25 -9.79 18.53
C ASN A 98 -0.81 -8.67 18.50
N LYS A 99 -0.36 -7.42 18.66
CA LYS A 99 -1.22 -6.22 18.56
C LYS A 99 -1.43 -5.72 17.12
N SER A 100 -0.96 -6.47 16.12
CA SER A 100 -1.07 -6.14 14.69
C SER A 100 -0.47 -4.77 14.30
N LEU A 101 0.49 -4.26 15.07
CA LEU A 101 1.25 -3.05 14.75
C LEU A 101 2.36 -3.31 13.73
N ILE A 102 2.80 -4.57 13.63
CA ILE A 102 3.69 -5.03 12.58
C ILE A 102 3.11 -6.29 11.94
N THR A 103 3.42 -6.52 10.65
CA THR A 103 2.95 -7.72 9.92
C THR A 103 3.91 -8.90 10.07
N THR A 104 5.19 -8.66 10.38
CA THR A 104 6.21 -9.71 10.40
C THR A 104 7.40 -9.32 11.29
N THR A 105 7.96 -10.29 12.00
CA THR A 105 9.13 -10.15 12.89
C THR A 105 10.47 -10.44 12.21
N LYS A 106 10.45 -10.90 10.94
CA LYS A 106 11.66 -11.21 10.14
C LYS A 106 12.50 -9.98 9.78
N VAL A 107 11.97 -8.78 9.98
CA VAL A 107 12.57 -7.50 9.61
C VAL A 107 12.79 -6.70 10.89
N PRO A 108 13.91 -5.96 11.03
CA PRO A 108 14.14 -5.14 12.22
C PRO A 108 13.03 -4.10 12.39
N VAL A 109 12.69 -3.78 13.64
CA VAL A 109 11.69 -2.76 13.96
C VAL A 109 12.41 -1.50 14.44
N LYS A 110 12.00 -0.34 13.94
CA LYS A 110 12.49 0.97 14.38
C LYS A 110 11.36 1.82 14.96
N VAL A 111 11.52 2.27 16.21
CA VAL A 111 10.59 3.16 16.91
C VAL A 111 10.98 4.63 16.68
N LEU A 112 10.02 5.42 16.20
CA LEU A 112 10.19 6.85 15.90
C LEU A 112 9.36 7.74 16.83
N GLY A 113 9.85 8.94 17.10
CA GLY A 113 9.33 9.87 18.10
C GLY A 113 8.08 10.66 17.72
N GLN A 114 7.32 10.23 16.71
CA GLN A 114 6.13 10.94 16.27
C GLN A 114 4.95 10.66 17.22
N GLY A 115 4.37 11.72 17.77
CA GLY A 115 3.34 11.66 18.82
C GLY A 115 3.91 11.75 20.24
N ASP A 116 3.01 11.87 21.22
CA ASP A 116 3.36 11.91 22.63
C ASP A 116 2.94 10.63 23.33
N ILE A 117 3.71 10.25 24.34
CA ILE A 117 3.50 9.04 25.10
C ILE A 117 3.35 9.42 26.57
N ALA A 118 2.16 9.18 27.12
CA ALA A 118 1.89 9.38 28.55
C ALA A 118 2.11 8.08 29.36
N VAL A 119 2.34 6.97 28.66
CA VAL A 119 2.39 5.62 29.22
C VAL A 119 3.85 5.19 29.37
N ALA A 120 4.25 4.83 30.59
CA ALA A 120 5.57 4.25 30.83
C ALA A 120 5.64 2.86 30.17
N VAL A 121 6.48 2.69 29.15
CA VAL A 121 6.68 1.41 28.43
C VAL A 121 8.14 0.98 28.47
N VAL A 122 8.36 -0.34 28.40
CA VAL A 122 9.70 -0.92 28.32
C VAL A 122 9.94 -1.40 26.90
N VAL A 123 10.73 -0.68 26.11
CA VAL A 123 11.05 -1.05 24.72
C VAL A 123 12.26 -1.97 24.73
N LYS A 124 12.15 -3.16 24.12
CA LYS A 124 13.23 -4.15 24.07
C LYS A 124 13.45 -4.72 22.67
N GLY A 125 14.71 -4.78 22.23
CA GLY A 125 15.09 -5.44 20.98
C GLY A 125 14.57 -4.75 19.71
N CYS A 126 14.37 -3.44 19.79
CA CYS A 126 13.98 -2.56 18.69
C CYS A 126 15.02 -1.45 18.52
N LEU A 127 15.23 -0.98 17.29
CA LEU A 127 16.01 0.23 17.05
C LEU A 127 15.17 1.44 17.49
N VAL A 128 15.74 2.41 18.21
CA VAL A 128 14.97 3.57 18.69
C VAL A 128 15.66 4.85 18.22
N SER A 129 14.88 5.81 17.71
CA SER A 129 15.40 7.14 17.37
C SER A 129 15.69 7.96 18.63
N GLU A 130 16.67 8.86 18.60
CA GLU A 130 17.01 9.75 19.73
C GLU A 130 15.80 10.52 20.26
N SER A 131 14.98 11.07 19.35
CA SER A 131 13.73 11.76 19.70
C SER A 131 12.74 10.86 20.46
N ALA A 132 12.68 9.58 20.10
CA ALA A 132 11.81 8.63 20.79
C ALA A 132 12.36 8.24 22.16
N VAL A 133 13.68 8.06 22.29
CA VAL A 133 14.33 7.79 23.58
C VAL A 133 14.01 8.90 24.59
N ALA A 134 14.19 10.16 24.19
CA ALA A 134 13.91 11.30 25.06
C ALA A 134 12.47 11.32 25.56
N LYS A 135 11.49 11.07 24.68
CA LYS A 135 10.07 11.04 25.04
C LYS A 135 9.69 9.83 25.89
N ILE A 136 10.26 8.65 25.63
CA ILE A 136 10.01 7.44 26.42
C ILE A 136 10.56 7.61 27.84
N VAL A 137 11.77 8.16 27.99
CA VAL A 137 12.38 8.42 29.30
C VAL A 137 11.61 9.49 30.06
N ALA A 138 11.15 10.56 29.39
CA ALA A 138 10.31 11.58 30.00
C ALA A 138 8.98 11.02 30.54
N ALA A 139 8.43 9.99 29.89
CA ALA A 139 7.24 9.27 30.34
C ALA A 139 7.52 8.20 31.42
N GLY A 140 8.76 8.09 31.91
CA GLY A 140 9.16 7.09 32.92
C GLY A 140 9.38 5.67 32.37
N GLY A 141 9.48 5.52 31.04
CA GLY A 141 9.78 4.25 30.37
C GLY A 141 11.28 3.90 30.34
N LYS A 142 11.59 2.68 29.88
CA LYS A 142 12.98 2.19 29.71
C LYS A 142 13.20 1.68 28.30
N VAL A 143 14.42 1.84 27.79
CA VAL A 143 14.84 1.33 26.48
C VAL A 143 16.00 0.35 26.68
N GLU A 144 15.82 -0.89 26.23
CA GLU A 144 16.76 -2.03 26.29
C GLU A 144 17.07 -2.64 24.90
#